data_AF-A0A7C7NPA8-F1
#
_entry.id   AF-A0A7C7NPA8-F1
#
_cell.length_a   1.000
_cell.length_b   1.000
_cell.length_c   1.000
_cell.angle_alpha   90.00
_cell.angle_beta   90.00
_cell.angle_gamma   90.00
#
_symmetry.space_group_name_H-M   'P 1'
#
loop_
_entity.id
_entity.type
_entity.pdbx_description
1 polymer ?
#
loop_
_entity_poly.entity_id
_entity_poly.type
_entity_poly.pdbx_seq_one_letter_code
_entity_poly.pdbx_strand_id
1 'polypeptide(L)'
;MTNRIKFNEAVSKLLSSNNLGNTRDILWKVFDGSKCNTNCGKSLRILILNTPCEGFGDIIFAKKIGEYLRKWYGAKVLIATTDPKGLKSLGEKGTNIVKLDSGRMKSCRRFKNLRIPKKIQKQDLIFVAPITSEFTVDLKDVQYLIPYASKTNTFFFSEYNNKSKETDFPTGIGSNKLGLLFTDPPIYKRAKELPNPYVMSYIASDRHIPRSNQCMIAFIQMVTRKYRTTYSRLDIVVPSWMGEYEYIEYFKKHIKKLIEDYTNIILRLFFIRYLFGNSLAK
;
A
#
# COMPACT_ATOMS: atom_id res chain seq x y z
N MET A 1 16.51 -4.50 31.50
CA MET A 1 16.51 -5.90 31.99
C MET A 1 15.35 -6.73 31.45
N THR A 2 14.15 -6.15 31.34
CA THR A 2 12.89 -6.79 30.92
C THR A 2 12.89 -7.44 29.53
N ASN A 3 13.47 -6.80 28.50
CA ASN A 3 13.44 -7.35 27.14
C ASN A 3 14.30 -8.61 26.97
N ARG A 4 15.39 -8.75 27.74
CA ARG A 4 16.25 -9.95 27.71
C ARG A 4 15.56 -11.15 28.36
N ILE A 5 14.80 -10.90 29.43
CA ILE A 5 13.97 -11.91 30.10
C ILE A 5 12.89 -12.40 29.14
N LYS A 6 12.13 -11.48 28.53
CA LYS A 6 11.11 -11.82 27.52
C LYS A 6 11.70 -12.57 26.32
N PHE A 7 12.88 -12.17 25.85
CA PHE A 7 13.55 -12.89 24.76
C PHE A 7 13.90 -14.33 25.16
N ASN A 8 14.49 -14.55 26.33
CA ASN A 8 14.82 -15.89 26.80
C ASN A 8 13.56 -16.75 27.00
N GLU A 9 12.48 -16.15 27.52
CA GLU A 9 11.17 -16.80 27.63
C GLU A 9 10.63 -17.22 26.27
N ALA A 10 10.67 -16.31 25.28
CA ALA A 10 10.26 -16.62 23.91
C ALA A 10 11.08 -17.77 23.32
N VAL A 11 12.41 -17.74 23.46
CA VAL A 11 13.29 -18.82 22.99
C VAL A 11 12.95 -20.14 23.68
N SER A 12 12.79 -20.15 25.00
CA SER A 12 12.44 -21.35 25.75
C SER A 12 11.11 -21.94 25.28
N LYS A 13 10.06 -21.11 25.15
CA LYS A 13 8.74 -21.53 24.67
C LYS A 13 8.75 -22.03 23.23
N LEU A 14 9.58 -21.43 22.37
CA LEU A 14 9.75 -21.87 20.98
C LEU A 14 10.45 -23.25 20.92
N LEU A 15 11.51 -23.45 21.71
CA LEU A 15 12.26 -24.71 21.76
C LEU A 15 11.44 -25.85 22.36
N SER A 16 10.53 -25.55 23.30
CA SER A 16 9.64 -26.54 23.91
C SER A 16 8.37 -26.83 23.10
N SER A 17 8.11 -26.07 22.03
CA SER A 17 6.87 -26.21 21.24
C SER A 17 7.02 -27.30 20.18
N ASN A 18 6.23 -28.37 20.32
CA ASN A 18 6.11 -29.42 19.28
C ASN A 18 5.20 -29.00 18.11
N ASN A 19 4.45 -27.89 18.26
CA ASN A 19 3.59 -27.35 17.22
C ASN A 19 4.24 -26.12 16.58
N LEU A 20 4.87 -26.34 15.42
CA LEU A 20 5.47 -25.27 14.62
C LEU A 20 4.45 -24.22 14.13
N GLY A 21 3.15 -24.55 14.08
CA GLY A 21 2.08 -23.60 13.77
C GLY A 21 1.92 -22.50 14.83
N ASN A 22 2.15 -22.82 16.10
CA ASN A 22 1.98 -21.88 17.22
C ASN A 22 3.21 -20.98 17.47
N THR A 23 4.29 -21.14 16.71
CA THR A 23 5.53 -20.37 16.95
C THR A 23 5.32 -18.86 16.83
N ARG A 24 4.45 -18.40 15.93
CA ARG A 24 4.11 -16.98 15.80
C ARG A 24 3.30 -16.47 17.00
N ASP A 25 2.32 -17.24 17.45
CA ASP A 25 1.50 -16.88 18.63
C ASP A 25 2.32 -16.83 19.91
N ILE A 26 3.33 -17.70 20.05
CA ILE A 26 4.26 -17.67 21.17
C ILE A 26 5.00 -16.33 21.21
N LEU A 27 5.55 -15.88 20.07
CA LEU A 27 6.23 -14.60 19.99
C LEU A 27 5.27 -13.45 20.33
N TRP A 28 4.08 -13.43 19.75
CA TRP A 28 3.09 -12.37 20.03
C TRP A 28 2.71 -12.31 21.50
N LYS A 29 2.39 -13.45 22.14
CA LYS A 29 2.00 -13.49 23.55
C LYS A 29 3.10 -13.04 24.50
N VAL A 30 4.35 -13.41 24.25
CA VAL A 30 5.48 -13.03 25.12
C VAL A 30 5.76 -11.53 25.02
N PHE A 31 5.67 -10.98 23.82
CA PHE A 31 5.92 -9.55 23.58
C PHE A 31 4.68 -8.67 23.71
N ASP A 32 3.50 -9.23 24.01
CA ASP A 32 2.29 -8.45 24.23
C ASP A 32 2.48 -7.40 25.34
N GLY A 33 1.85 -6.24 25.14
CA GLY A 33 2.00 -5.05 26.00
C GLY A 33 3.39 -4.40 26.01
N SER A 34 4.39 -4.94 25.29
CA SER A 34 5.73 -4.36 25.24
C SER A 34 5.71 -3.08 24.41
N LYS A 35 6.15 -1.98 25.00
CA LYS A 35 6.30 -0.71 24.27
C LYS A 35 7.61 -0.70 23.49
N CYS A 36 7.52 -0.37 22.22
CA CYS A 36 8.68 -0.01 21.40
C CYS A 36 8.72 1.52 21.28
N ASN A 37 9.81 2.12 21.76
CA ASN A 37 10.07 3.54 21.53
C ASN A 37 10.60 3.76 20.10
N THR A 38 10.61 5.01 19.67
CA THR A 38 11.25 5.42 18.40
C THR A 38 12.66 4.85 18.31
N ASN A 39 13.01 4.22 17.19
CA ASN A 39 14.31 3.56 16.94
C ASN A 39 14.56 2.19 17.59
N CYS A 40 13.57 1.52 18.18
CA CYS A 40 13.80 0.18 18.75
C CYS A 40 14.25 -0.87 17.71
N GLY A 41 14.03 -0.61 16.41
CA GLY A 41 14.43 -1.45 15.29
C GLY A 41 15.71 -1.01 14.58
N LYS A 42 16.53 -0.08 15.12
CA LYS A 42 17.70 0.49 14.42
C LYS A 42 18.73 -0.54 13.91
N SER A 43 18.83 -1.69 14.58
CA SER A 43 19.69 -2.81 14.17
C SER A 43 19.01 -3.78 13.19
N LEU A 44 17.68 -3.74 13.08
CA LEU A 44 16.90 -4.65 12.25
C LEU A 44 17.02 -4.29 10.77
N ARG A 45 17.33 -5.29 9.96
CA ARG A 45 17.30 -5.25 8.51
C ARG A 45 16.05 -5.98 8.03
N ILE A 46 15.20 -5.25 7.31
CA ILE A 46 13.92 -5.75 6.83
C ILE A 46 13.91 -5.70 5.31
N LEU A 47 13.54 -6.80 4.68
CA LEU A 47 13.30 -6.88 3.26
C LEU A 47 11.81 -6.96 2.98
N ILE A 48 11.29 -6.00 2.24
CA ILE A 48 9.94 -6.03 1.70
C ILE A 48 10.01 -6.61 0.29
N LEU A 49 9.36 -7.74 0.07
CA LEU A 49 9.15 -8.35 -1.23
C LEU A 49 7.82 -7.86 -1.80
N ASN A 50 7.88 -7.21 -2.96
CA ASN A 50 6.73 -6.59 -3.60
C ASN A 50 6.70 -6.94 -5.08
N THR A 51 5.64 -7.58 -5.54
CA THR A 51 5.46 -8.02 -6.93
C THR A 51 4.14 -7.46 -7.43
N PRO A 52 4.12 -6.17 -7.83
CA PRO A 52 2.88 -5.47 -8.15
C PRO A 52 2.12 -6.17 -9.28
N CYS A 53 0.80 -6.19 -9.12
CA CYS A 53 -0.16 -6.67 -10.10
C CYS A 53 -1.14 -5.58 -10.50
N GLU A 54 -1.28 -5.33 -11.80
CA GLU A 54 -2.35 -4.50 -12.38
C GLU A 54 -2.63 -3.16 -11.66
N GLY A 55 -1.59 -2.52 -11.09
CA GLY A 55 -1.82 -1.29 -10.36
C GLY A 55 -0.61 -0.71 -9.62
N PHE A 56 -0.72 0.58 -9.36
CA PHE A 56 0.25 1.34 -8.56
C PHE A 56 -0.01 1.21 -7.04
N GLY A 57 -1.16 0.63 -6.66
CA GLY A 57 -1.57 0.44 -5.27
C GLY A 57 -0.58 -0.42 -4.47
N ASP A 58 -0.09 -1.51 -5.05
CA ASP A 58 0.87 -2.41 -4.41
C ASP A 58 2.21 -1.73 -4.14
N ILE A 59 2.67 -0.91 -5.09
CA ILE A 59 3.89 -0.11 -4.95
C ILE A 59 3.72 0.89 -3.79
N ILE A 60 2.59 1.60 -3.74
CA ILE A 60 2.27 2.54 -2.66
C ILE A 60 2.22 1.79 -1.32
N PHE A 61 1.61 0.61 -1.29
CA PHE A 61 1.49 -0.21 -0.09
C PHE A 61 2.86 -0.59 0.47
N ALA A 62 3.72 -1.19 -0.36
CA ALA A 62 5.08 -1.57 0.03
C ALA A 62 5.90 -0.36 0.49
N LYS A 63 5.79 0.76 -0.24
CA LYS A 63 6.45 2.02 0.13
C LYS A 63 6.01 2.51 1.51
N LYS A 64 4.71 2.56 1.77
CA LYS A 64 4.15 3.04 3.05
C LYS A 64 4.62 2.19 4.22
N ILE A 65 4.63 0.86 4.08
CA ILE A 65 5.19 -0.04 5.11
C ILE A 65 6.67 0.27 5.33
N GLY A 66 7.45 0.40 4.25
CA GLY A 66 8.86 0.73 4.36
C GLY A 66 9.11 2.06 5.08
N GLU A 67 8.32 3.09 4.77
CA GLU A 67 8.39 4.38 5.45
C GLU A 67 8.00 4.30 6.91
N TYR A 68 6.96 3.56 7.25
CA TYR A 68 6.51 3.33 8.62
C TYR A 68 7.63 2.68 9.46
N LEU A 69 8.19 1.58 8.97
CA LEU A 69 9.27 0.86 9.65
C LEU A 69 10.53 1.72 9.83
N ARG A 70 10.89 2.54 8.83
CA ARG A 70 12.02 3.46 8.94
C ARG A 70 11.74 4.61 9.91
N LYS A 71 10.60 5.30 9.76
CA LYS A 71 10.28 6.50 10.54
C LYS A 71 9.99 6.17 12.01
N TRP A 72 9.20 5.13 12.26
CA TRP A 72 8.72 4.83 13.61
C TRP A 72 9.70 3.93 14.37
N TYR A 73 10.34 2.98 13.68
CA TYR A 73 11.20 1.98 14.32
C TYR A 73 12.69 2.19 14.04
N GLY A 74 13.07 3.12 13.17
CA GLY A 74 14.47 3.36 12.80
C GLY A 74 15.10 2.21 11.99
N ALA A 75 14.30 1.26 11.51
CA ALA A 75 14.79 0.05 10.86
C ALA A 75 15.49 0.31 9.53
N LYS A 76 16.39 -0.59 9.12
CA LYS A 76 17.00 -0.58 7.79
C LYS A 76 16.12 -1.36 6.85
N VAL A 77 15.45 -0.69 5.92
CA VAL A 77 14.44 -1.33 5.06
C VAL A 77 14.82 -1.25 3.59
N LEU A 78 14.88 -2.41 2.94
CA LEU A 78 14.97 -2.56 1.48
C LEU A 78 13.63 -3.01 0.92
N ILE A 79 13.25 -2.49 -0.24
CA ILE A 79 12.08 -2.92 -1.00
C ILE A 79 12.57 -3.56 -2.29
N ALA A 80 12.39 -4.88 -2.40
CA ALA A 80 12.66 -5.64 -3.61
C ALA A 80 11.40 -5.72 -4.46
N THR A 81 11.47 -5.19 -5.69
CA THR A 81 10.32 -5.13 -6.59
C THR A 81 10.66 -5.33 -8.06
N THR A 82 9.71 -5.82 -8.84
CA THR A 82 9.80 -5.89 -10.30
C THR A 82 9.58 -4.52 -10.97
N ASP A 83 8.99 -3.54 -10.27
CA ASP A 83 8.84 -2.16 -10.74
C ASP A 83 9.60 -1.14 -9.87
N PRO A 84 10.93 -1.04 -10.01
CA PRO A 84 11.72 -0.05 -9.28
C PRO A 84 11.45 1.39 -9.77
N LYS A 85 10.87 1.58 -10.96
CA LYS A 85 10.56 2.92 -11.48
C LYS A 85 9.38 3.51 -10.72
N GLY A 86 8.36 2.71 -10.41
CA GLY A 86 7.22 3.15 -9.61
C GLY A 86 7.59 3.62 -8.20
N LEU A 87 8.52 2.92 -7.52
CA LEU A 87 9.01 3.39 -6.22
C LEU A 87 9.78 4.72 -6.33
N LYS A 88 10.61 4.87 -7.36
CA LYS A 88 11.37 6.10 -7.60
C LYS A 88 10.47 7.29 -7.90
N SER A 89 9.41 7.12 -8.70
CA SER A 89 8.46 8.20 -8.98
C SER A 89 7.69 8.66 -7.75
N LEU A 90 7.56 7.80 -6.73
CA LEU A 90 7.04 8.15 -5.42
C LEU A 90 8.08 8.78 -4.47
N GLY A 91 9.30 9.02 -4.93
CA GLY A 91 10.38 9.63 -4.15
C GLY A 91 11.14 8.66 -3.24
N GLU A 92 11.01 7.34 -3.42
CA GLU A 92 11.83 6.38 -2.68
C GLU A 92 13.30 6.46 -3.10
N LYS A 93 14.21 6.42 -2.13
CA LYS A 93 15.65 6.53 -2.40
C LYS A 93 16.13 5.27 -3.11
N GLY A 94 16.94 5.43 -4.16
CA GLY A 94 17.47 4.30 -4.94
C GLY A 94 18.25 3.29 -4.09
N THR A 95 18.87 3.73 -2.99
CA THR A 95 19.56 2.88 -2.00
C THR A 95 18.63 1.92 -1.24
N ASN A 96 17.33 2.24 -1.19
CA ASN A 96 16.31 1.44 -0.52
C ASN A 96 15.62 0.47 -1.48
N ILE A 97 15.99 0.47 -2.77
CA ILE A 97 15.30 -0.29 -3.81
C ILE A 97 16.21 -1.40 -4.33
N VAL A 98 15.68 -2.62 -4.36
CA VAL A 98 16.31 -3.77 -5.00
C VAL A 98 15.47 -4.17 -6.20
N LYS A 99 16.05 -4.14 -7.41
CA LYS A 99 15.33 -4.61 -8.60
C LYS A 99 15.25 -6.13 -8.57
N LEU A 100 14.06 -6.68 -8.68
CA LEU A 100 13.84 -8.10 -9.00
C LEU A 100 13.86 -8.27 -10.52
N ASP A 101 14.61 -9.27 -10.98
CA ASP A 101 14.56 -9.67 -12.38
C ASP A 101 13.43 -10.68 -12.57
N SER A 102 12.56 -10.36 -13.51
CA SER A 102 11.38 -11.12 -13.86
C SER A 102 11.45 -11.65 -15.30
N GLY A 103 12.59 -11.53 -15.99
CA GLY A 103 12.75 -11.95 -17.38
C GLY A 103 11.78 -11.23 -18.33
N ARG A 104 11.07 -12.00 -19.16
CA ARG A 104 10.15 -11.44 -20.20
C ARG A 104 8.85 -10.84 -19.64
N MET A 105 8.35 -11.34 -18.51
CA MET A 105 7.11 -10.85 -17.89
C MET A 105 7.44 -9.82 -16.81
N LYS A 106 6.90 -8.61 -16.89
CA LYS A 106 7.32 -7.48 -16.02
C LYS A 106 6.52 -7.35 -14.71
N SER A 107 5.32 -7.91 -14.65
CA SER A 107 4.39 -7.82 -13.51
C SER A 107 3.78 -9.18 -13.18
N CYS A 108 3.05 -9.26 -12.05
CA CYS A 108 2.26 -10.42 -11.67
C CYS A 108 2.99 -11.76 -11.67
N ARG A 109 4.18 -11.80 -11.06
CA ARG A 109 5.04 -12.97 -11.13
C ARG A 109 5.40 -13.49 -9.74
N ARG A 110 5.16 -14.79 -9.55
CA ARG A 110 5.56 -15.56 -8.37
C ARG A 110 7.07 -15.49 -8.10
N PHE A 111 7.46 -15.50 -6.83
CA PHE A 111 8.85 -15.36 -6.39
C PHE A 111 9.74 -16.49 -6.89
N LYS A 112 9.20 -17.70 -7.07
CA LYS A 112 9.94 -18.83 -7.67
C LYS A 112 10.49 -18.56 -9.08
N ASN A 113 9.91 -17.58 -9.78
CA ASN A 113 10.32 -17.20 -11.13
C ASN A 113 11.08 -15.87 -11.16
N LEU A 114 11.43 -15.32 -9.99
CA LEU A 114 12.17 -14.06 -9.86
C LEU A 114 13.60 -14.34 -9.43
N ARG A 115 14.47 -13.36 -9.67
CA ARG A 115 15.87 -13.40 -9.23
C ARG A 115 16.25 -12.08 -8.61
N ILE A 116 17.12 -12.12 -7.60
CA ILE A 116 17.79 -10.93 -7.07
C ILE A 116 19.15 -10.84 -7.77
N PRO A 117 19.34 -9.90 -8.72
CA PRO A 117 20.57 -9.81 -9.49
C PRO A 117 21.76 -9.30 -8.69
N LYS A 118 21.52 -8.58 -7.58
CA LYS A 118 22.56 -8.06 -6.69
C LYS A 118 22.54 -8.77 -5.36
N LYS A 119 23.69 -9.23 -4.89
CA LYS A 119 23.81 -9.83 -3.55
C LYS A 119 23.37 -8.80 -2.50
N ILE A 120 22.36 -9.16 -1.72
CA ILE A 120 21.93 -8.39 -0.55
C ILE A 120 22.43 -9.08 0.72
N GLN A 121 22.65 -8.29 1.78
CA GLN A 121 22.96 -8.86 3.09
C GLN A 121 21.78 -9.71 3.60
N LYS A 122 22.07 -10.68 4.47
CA LYS A 122 21.02 -11.43 5.18
C LYS A 122 20.14 -10.46 5.97
N GLN A 123 18.84 -10.66 5.88
CA GLN A 123 17.80 -9.81 6.45
C GLN A 123 17.26 -10.51 7.70
N ASP A 124 16.91 -9.72 8.70
CA ASP A 124 16.40 -10.23 9.96
C ASP A 124 14.90 -10.55 9.85
N LEU A 125 14.16 -9.74 9.07
CA LEU A 125 12.75 -9.95 8.74
C LEU A 125 12.50 -9.83 7.23
N ILE A 126 11.53 -10.59 6.72
CA ILE A 126 11.11 -10.62 5.33
C ILE A 126 9.60 -10.42 5.28
N PHE A 127 9.13 -9.36 4.65
CA PHE A 127 7.71 -9.05 4.51
C PHE A 127 7.27 -9.21 3.06
N VAL A 128 6.26 -10.03 2.80
CA VAL A 128 5.59 -10.08 1.50
C VAL A 128 4.44 -9.08 1.56
N ALA A 129 4.51 -8.01 0.78
CA ALA A 129 3.60 -6.87 0.92
C ALA A 129 3.26 -6.16 -0.40
N PRO A 130 1.98 -6.16 -0.82
CA PRO A 130 0.92 -7.07 -0.36
C PRO A 130 1.05 -8.46 -0.99
N ILE A 131 0.37 -9.47 -0.42
CA ILE A 131 -0.04 -10.66 -1.16
C ILE A 131 -1.16 -10.24 -2.08
N THR A 132 -0.97 -10.47 -3.38
CA THR A 132 -1.93 -10.09 -4.39
C THR A 132 -2.94 -11.20 -4.67
N SER A 133 -4.10 -10.86 -5.21
CA SER A 133 -5.18 -11.83 -5.47
C SER A 133 -4.92 -12.78 -6.65
N GLU A 134 -3.97 -12.44 -7.51
CA GLU A 134 -3.72 -13.09 -8.80
C GLU A 134 -2.89 -14.36 -8.69
N PHE A 135 -2.17 -14.55 -7.57
CA PHE A 135 -1.45 -15.79 -7.30
C PHE A 135 -1.28 -16.05 -5.81
N THR A 136 -1.32 -17.33 -5.45
CA THR A 136 -1.03 -17.77 -4.08
C THR A 136 0.47 -17.70 -3.82
N VAL A 137 0.85 -16.92 -2.79
CA VAL A 137 2.20 -16.91 -2.25
C VAL A 137 2.21 -17.65 -0.93
N ASP A 138 3.13 -18.60 -0.79
CA ASP A 138 3.43 -19.25 0.46
C ASP A 138 4.93 -19.11 0.81
N LEU A 139 5.31 -19.63 1.97
CA LEU A 139 6.71 -19.61 2.41
C LEU A 139 7.66 -20.33 1.44
N LYS A 140 7.20 -21.41 0.79
CA LYS A 140 8.03 -22.16 -0.17
C LYS A 140 8.33 -21.30 -1.40
N ASP A 141 7.35 -20.54 -1.89
CA ASP A 141 7.54 -19.59 -3.00
C ASP A 141 8.60 -18.53 -2.64
N VAL A 142 8.54 -17.98 -1.42
CA VAL A 142 9.55 -17.04 -0.91
C VAL A 142 10.93 -17.69 -0.80
N GLN A 143 11.01 -18.95 -0.36
CA GLN A 143 12.27 -19.68 -0.19
C GLN A 143 13.05 -19.88 -1.49
N TYR A 144 12.39 -19.93 -2.65
CA TYR A 144 13.11 -19.93 -3.94
C TYR A 144 13.95 -18.67 -4.15
N LEU A 145 13.46 -17.52 -3.66
CA LEU A 145 14.17 -16.24 -3.78
C LEU A 145 15.10 -15.98 -2.59
N ILE A 146 14.66 -16.36 -1.39
CA ILE A 146 15.34 -16.15 -0.11
C ILE A 146 15.41 -17.48 0.65
N PRO A 147 16.43 -18.34 0.42
CA PRO A 147 16.46 -19.71 0.97
C PRO A 147 16.39 -19.83 2.49
N TYR A 148 16.82 -18.81 3.23
CA TYR A 148 16.77 -18.79 4.70
C TYR A 148 15.44 -18.26 5.27
N ALA A 149 14.46 -17.97 4.42
CA ALA A 149 13.11 -17.60 4.86
C ALA A 149 12.48 -18.73 5.69
N SER A 150 11.82 -18.36 6.79
CA SER A 150 11.23 -19.28 7.75
C SER A 150 9.95 -18.68 8.34
N LYS A 151 9.18 -19.49 9.08
CA LYS A 151 7.94 -19.02 9.74
C LYS A 151 8.19 -17.94 10.79
N THR A 152 9.40 -17.85 11.36
CA THR A 152 9.73 -16.90 12.43
C THR A 152 10.28 -15.56 11.93
N ASN A 153 10.74 -15.49 10.67
CA ASN A 153 11.26 -14.26 10.08
C ASN A 153 10.52 -13.79 8.82
N THR A 154 9.62 -14.59 8.25
CA THR A 154 8.83 -14.21 7.07
C THR A 154 7.37 -13.98 7.45
N PHE A 155 6.83 -12.83 7.03
CA PHE A 155 5.46 -12.41 7.32
C PHE A 155 4.73 -11.92 6.07
N PHE A 156 3.43 -12.13 6.06
CA PHE A 156 2.57 -11.92 4.91
C PHE A 156 1.51 -10.86 5.19
N PHE A 157 1.50 -9.79 4.39
CA PHE A 157 0.52 -8.71 4.48
C PHE A 157 -0.57 -8.92 3.43
N SER A 158 -1.84 -8.79 3.82
CA SER A 158 -2.92 -8.81 2.84
C SER A 158 -2.94 -7.52 2.02
N GLU A 159 -3.50 -7.59 0.82
CA GLU A 159 -4.14 -6.43 0.19
C GLU A 159 -5.19 -5.78 1.11
N TYR A 160 -5.49 -4.50 0.86
CA TYR A 160 -6.49 -3.76 1.62
C TYR A 160 -7.87 -4.40 1.49
N ASN A 161 -8.48 -4.71 2.64
CA ASN A 161 -9.81 -5.30 2.74
C ASN A 161 -9.95 -6.65 2.01
N ASN A 162 -8.86 -7.38 1.79
CA ASN A 162 -8.93 -8.71 1.21
C ASN A 162 -9.76 -9.64 2.12
N LYS A 163 -10.67 -10.42 1.52
CA LYS A 163 -11.49 -11.42 2.24
C LYS A 163 -10.72 -12.69 2.60
N SER A 164 -9.52 -12.87 2.05
CA SER A 164 -8.63 -13.99 2.37
C SER A 164 -8.25 -14.00 3.85
N LYS A 165 -8.24 -15.21 4.42
CA LYS A 165 -8.03 -15.45 5.85
C LYS A 165 -6.58 -15.76 6.23
N GLU A 166 -5.69 -15.99 5.26
CA GLU A 166 -4.35 -16.54 5.53
C GLU A 166 -3.24 -15.49 5.35
N THR A 167 -3.26 -14.44 6.16
CA THR A 167 -2.18 -13.44 6.21
C THR A 167 -1.83 -13.11 7.64
N ASP A 168 -0.55 -12.88 7.92
CA ASP A 168 -0.10 -12.46 9.25
C ASP A 168 -0.63 -11.07 9.62
N PHE A 169 -0.74 -10.19 8.62
CA PHE A 169 -1.21 -8.81 8.80
C PHE A 169 -2.40 -8.53 7.88
N PRO A 170 -3.65 -8.75 8.34
CA PRO A 170 -4.84 -8.46 7.57
C PRO A 170 -5.09 -6.94 7.56
N THR A 171 -4.68 -6.26 6.50
CA THR A 171 -4.81 -4.81 6.36
C THR A 171 -6.20 -4.40 5.85
N GLY A 172 -6.70 -3.24 6.32
CA GLY A 172 -8.03 -2.78 5.95
C GLY A 172 -8.80 -2.14 7.10
N ILE A 173 -10.09 -1.86 6.87
CA ILE A 173 -11.01 -1.24 7.81
C ILE A 173 -12.13 -2.21 8.15
N GLY A 174 -12.51 -2.26 9.43
CA GLY A 174 -13.65 -3.04 9.92
C GLY A 174 -13.30 -4.45 10.38
N SER A 175 -14.23 -5.08 11.09
CA SER A 175 -14.12 -6.45 11.61
C SER A 175 -12.79 -6.74 12.29
N ASN A 176 -12.04 -7.73 11.81
CA ASN A 176 -10.76 -8.21 12.33
C ASN A 176 -9.54 -7.65 11.56
N LYS A 177 -9.67 -6.51 10.89
CA LYS A 177 -8.57 -5.86 10.14
C LYS A 177 -7.76 -4.93 11.04
N LEU A 178 -6.46 -4.87 10.80
CA LEU A 178 -5.50 -4.12 11.63
C LEU A 178 -5.44 -2.61 11.34
N GLY A 179 -6.24 -2.10 10.41
CA GLY A 179 -6.31 -0.69 10.08
C GLY A 179 -5.64 -0.31 8.77
N LEU A 180 -5.60 1.01 8.52
CA LEU A 180 -4.97 1.63 7.36
C LEU A 180 -3.56 2.10 7.70
N LEU A 181 -2.66 1.97 6.72
CA LEU A 181 -1.32 2.53 6.81
C LEU A 181 -1.36 4.02 6.45
N PHE A 182 -1.38 4.85 7.49
CA PHE A 182 -1.19 6.28 7.37
C PHE A 182 0.28 6.63 7.52
N THR A 183 0.79 7.39 6.57
CA THR A 183 2.08 8.07 6.66
C THR A 183 1.80 9.56 6.58
N ASP A 184 2.64 10.38 7.21
CA ASP A 184 2.59 11.82 7.00
C ASP A 184 2.87 12.08 5.52
N PRO A 185 1.87 12.56 4.75
CA PRO A 185 2.09 12.82 3.35
C PRO A 185 3.08 13.98 3.23
N PRO A 186 4.02 13.92 2.28
CA PRO A 186 4.80 15.09 1.93
C PRO A 186 3.87 16.27 1.59
N ILE A 187 4.22 17.45 2.09
CA ILE A 187 3.47 18.67 1.84
C ILE A 187 3.84 19.16 0.44
N TYR A 188 2.94 18.98 -0.52
CA TYR A 188 3.12 19.50 -1.87
C TYR A 188 2.51 20.90 -1.98
N LYS A 189 3.15 21.76 -2.79
CA LYS A 189 2.52 23.01 -3.21
C LYS A 189 1.29 22.68 -4.05
N ARG A 190 0.17 23.33 -3.75
CA ARG A 190 -1.06 23.18 -4.53
C ARG A 190 -0.80 23.57 -5.99
N ALA A 191 -1.35 22.81 -6.94
CA ALA A 191 -1.36 23.17 -8.34
C ALA A 191 -2.05 24.54 -8.53
N LYS A 192 -1.49 25.41 -9.37
CA LYS A 192 -2.01 26.78 -9.57
C LYS A 192 -3.41 26.77 -10.18
N GLU A 193 -3.71 25.71 -10.93
CA GLU A 193 -4.96 25.44 -11.62
C GLU A 193 -6.13 25.12 -10.67
N LEU A 194 -5.82 24.81 -9.40
CA LEU A 194 -6.79 24.47 -8.35
C LEU A 194 -6.91 25.63 -7.34
N PRO A 195 -7.60 26.73 -7.66
CA PRO A 195 -7.68 27.88 -6.77
C PRO A 195 -8.55 27.62 -5.53
N ASN A 196 -9.43 26.61 -5.55
CA ASN A 196 -10.33 26.30 -4.43
C ASN A 196 -9.80 25.10 -3.62
N PRO A 197 -10.36 24.82 -2.43
CA PRO A 197 -10.23 23.49 -1.82
C PRO A 197 -10.58 22.42 -2.86
N TYR A 198 -9.82 21.32 -2.86
CA TYR A 198 -10.01 20.28 -3.87
C TYR A 198 -10.08 18.90 -3.23
N VAL A 199 -10.78 18.01 -3.92
CA VAL A 199 -10.79 16.57 -3.64
C VAL A 199 -10.41 15.84 -4.90
N MET A 200 -9.57 14.81 -4.75
CA MET A 200 -9.16 13.96 -5.85
C MET A 200 -9.83 12.60 -5.72
N SER A 201 -10.55 12.20 -6.76
CA SER A 201 -10.95 10.82 -6.95
C SER A 201 -9.91 10.12 -7.82
N TYR A 202 -9.41 8.97 -7.37
CA TYR A 202 -8.53 8.11 -8.15
C TYR A 202 -9.01 6.67 -8.05
N ILE A 203 -9.47 6.14 -9.17
CA ILE A 203 -9.95 4.76 -9.30
C ILE A 203 -9.59 4.25 -10.70
N ALA A 204 -9.32 2.94 -10.81
CA ALA A 204 -9.12 2.31 -12.11
C ALA A 204 -10.41 2.39 -12.94
N SER A 205 -10.27 2.34 -14.27
CA SER A 205 -11.41 2.45 -15.18
C SER A 205 -12.33 1.24 -15.11
N ASP A 206 -13.53 1.39 -15.66
CA ASP A 206 -14.57 0.36 -15.63
C ASP A 206 -14.18 -0.90 -16.40
N ARG A 207 -13.19 -0.78 -17.31
CA ARG A 207 -12.58 -1.89 -18.03
C ARG A 207 -11.82 -2.85 -17.11
N HIS A 208 -11.33 -2.37 -15.97
CA HIS A 208 -10.56 -3.16 -14.99
C HIS A 208 -11.34 -3.41 -13.70
N ILE A 209 -12.20 -2.48 -13.29
CA ILE A 209 -13.00 -2.58 -12.06
C ILE A 209 -14.46 -2.27 -12.39
N PRO A 210 -15.35 -3.28 -12.43
CA PRO A 210 -16.77 -3.07 -12.68
C PRO A 210 -17.40 -2.06 -11.71
N ARG A 211 -18.22 -1.16 -12.25
CA ARG A 211 -18.93 -0.08 -11.54
C ARG A 211 -18.03 1.00 -10.95
N SER A 212 -16.81 1.16 -11.46
CA SER A 212 -15.88 2.22 -11.02
C SER A 212 -16.47 3.63 -11.15
N ASN A 213 -17.26 3.87 -12.20
CA ASN A 213 -18.01 5.11 -12.43
C ASN A 213 -19.03 5.41 -11.33
N GLN A 214 -19.79 4.40 -10.90
CA GLN A 214 -20.78 4.50 -9.81
C GLN A 214 -20.07 4.80 -8.48
N CYS A 215 -18.98 4.08 -8.19
CA CYS A 215 -18.15 4.31 -7.00
C CYS A 215 -17.64 5.75 -6.95
N MET A 216 -17.18 6.29 -8.08
CA MET A 216 -16.71 7.66 -8.12
C MET A 216 -17.83 8.69 -7.95
N ILE A 217 -19.00 8.48 -8.59
CA ILE A 217 -20.15 9.37 -8.37
C ILE A 217 -20.52 9.36 -6.89
N ALA A 218 -20.69 8.19 -6.28
CA ALA A 218 -21.00 8.03 -4.85
C ALA A 218 -19.99 8.77 -3.96
N PHE A 219 -18.69 8.66 -4.27
CA PHE A 219 -17.64 9.43 -3.59
C PHE A 219 -17.86 10.94 -3.71
N ILE A 220 -18.13 11.45 -4.91
CA ILE A 220 -18.40 12.87 -5.15
C ILE A 220 -19.66 13.32 -4.40
N GLN A 221 -20.72 12.51 -4.35
CA GLN A 221 -21.92 12.83 -3.57
C GLN A 221 -21.58 12.97 -2.09
N MET A 222 -20.80 12.03 -1.55
CA MET A 222 -20.38 12.02 -0.16
C MET A 222 -19.56 13.26 0.20
N VAL A 223 -18.51 13.59 -0.57
CA VAL A 223 -17.67 14.76 -0.28
C VAL A 223 -18.42 16.07 -0.44
N THR A 224 -19.30 16.17 -1.45
CA THR A 224 -20.15 17.35 -1.62
C THR A 224 -21.09 17.52 -0.45
N ARG A 225 -21.80 16.46 -0.02
CA ARG A 225 -22.69 16.51 1.15
C ARG A 225 -21.94 16.91 2.42
N LYS A 226 -20.71 16.41 2.60
CA LYS A 226 -19.87 16.72 3.75
C LYS A 226 -19.41 18.18 3.79
N TYR A 227 -19.06 18.76 2.64
CA TYR A 227 -18.39 20.06 2.58
C TYR A 227 -19.24 21.23 2.09
N ARG A 228 -20.48 21.00 1.63
CA ARG A 228 -21.39 22.04 1.10
C ARG A 228 -21.69 23.20 2.05
N THR A 229 -21.52 23.00 3.37
CA THR A 229 -21.73 24.05 4.38
C THR A 229 -20.45 24.77 4.76
N THR A 230 -19.28 24.20 4.41
CA THR A 230 -17.96 24.75 4.73
C THR A 230 -17.40 25.56 3.58
N TYR A 231 -17.62 25.11 2.34
CA TYR A 231 -17.07 25.74 1.13
C TYR A 231 -18.17 26.00 0.10
N SER A 232 -18.17 27.19 -0.48
CA SER A 232 -19.06 27.56 -1.59
C SER A 232 -18.57 27.05 -2.95
N ARG A 233 -17.30 26.65 -3.04
CA ARG A 233 -16.68 26.10 -4.25
C ARG A 233 -15.74 24.96 -3.90
N LEU A 234 -15.79 23.88 -4.67
CA LEU A 234 -14.92 22.72 -4.53
C LEU A 234 -14.42 22.27 -5.91
N ASP A 235 -13.11 22.16 -6.06
CA ASP A 235 -12.50 21.62 -7.27
C ASP A 235 -12.47 20.07 -7.15
N ILE A 236 -13.06 19.37 -8.11
CA ILE A 236 -13.09 17.90 -8.19
C ILE A 236 -12.07 17.46 -9.24
N VAL A 237 -11.02 16.78 -8.80
CA VAL A 237 -10.01 16.19 -9.69
C VAL A 237 -10.36 14.72 -9.96
N VAL A 238 -10.52 14.35 -11.22
CA VAL A 238 -10.90 12.99 -11.66
C VAL A 238 -9.89 12.39 -12.64
N PRO A 239 -9.84 11.05 -12.77
CA PRO A 239 -8.99 10.40 -13.75
C PRO A 239 -9.36 10.77 -15.18
N SER A 240 -8.38 10.82 -16.07
CA SER A 240 -8.57 11.27 -17.46
C SER A 240 -9.51 10.38 -18.28
N TRP A 241 -9.58 9.09 -17.97
CA TRP A 241 -10.48 8.15 -18.65
C TRP A 241 -11.96 8.52 -18.46
N MET A 242 -12.30 9.32 -17.44
CA MET A 242 -13.65 9.88 -17.28
C MET A 242 -14.02 10.91 -18.34
N GLY A 243 -13.03 11.46 -19.04
CA GLY A 243 -13.24 12.36 -20.15
C GLY A 243 -13.62 11.64 -21.45
N GLU A 244 -13.55 10.30 -21.48
CA GLU A 244 -13.99 9.52 -22.64
C GLU A 244 -15.51 9.62 -22.80
N TYR A 245 -15.98 9.72 -24.05
CA TYR A 245 -17.36 10.07 -24.40
C TYR A 245 -18.41 9.17 -23.72
N GLU A 246 -18.10 7.87 -23.58
CA GLU A 246 -18.98 6.88 -22.95
C GLU A 246 -19.23 7.14 -21.45
N TYR A 247 -18.30 7.77 -20.74
CA TYR A 247 -18.42 8.04 -19.30
C TYR A 247 -18.84 9.48 -19.00
N ILE A 248 -18.50 10.43 -19.86
CA ILE A 248 -18.69 11.85 -19.56
C ILE A 248 -20.18 12.24 -19.52
N GLU A 249 -21.03 11.64 -20.37
CA GLU A 249 -22.47 11.91 -20.36
C GLU A 249 -23.16 11.32 -19.13
N TYR A 250 -22.79 10.10 -18.73
CA TYR A 250 -23.23 9.52 -17.46
C TYR A 250 -22.83 10.43 -16.30
N PHE A 251 -21.60 10.90 -16.28
CA PHE A 251 -21.07 11.76 -15.22
C PHE A 251 -21.79 13.11 -15.16
N LYS A 252 -21.92 13.81 -16.30
CA LYS A 252 -22.62 15.10 -16.39
C LYS A 252 -24.05 15.02 -15.86
N LYS A 253 -24.80 13.98 -16.26
CA LYS A 253 -26.18 13.77 -15.81
C LYS A 253 -26.27 13.66 -14.28
N HIS A 254 -25.36 12.91 -13.65
CA HIS A 254 -25.38 12.69 -12.21
C HIS A 254 -24.84 13.89 -11.42
N ILE A 255 -23.83 14.59 -11.93
CA ILE A 255 -23.31 15.81 -11.29
C ILE A 255 -24.30 16.96 -11.38
N LYS A 256 -25.00 17.12 -12.51
CA LYS A 256 -26.04 18.15 -12.65
C LYS A 256 -27.11 17.98 -11.58
N LYS A 257 -27.65 16.76 -11.44
CA LYS A 257 -28.60 16.42 -10.37
C LYS A 257 -28.04 16.72 -8.99
N LEU A 258 -26.76 16.42 -8.77
CA LEU A 258 -26.10 16.71 -7.51
C LEU A 258 -26.04 18.21 -7.18
N ILE A 259 -25.74 19.04 -8.17
CA ILE A 259 -25.68 20.50 -7.99
C ILE A 259 -27.08 21.06 -7.73
N GLU A 260 -28.10 20.52 -8.40
CA GLU A 260 -29.52 20.84 -8.15
C GLU A 260 -29.92 20.48 -6.71
N ASP A 261 -29.52 19.30 -6.23
CA ASP A 261 -29.77 18.84 -4.86
C ASP A 261 -28.99 19.66 -3.80
N TYR A 262 -27.89 20.31 -4.19
CA TYR A 262 -26.98 21.05 -3.30
C TYR A 262 -26.64 22.45 -3.83
N THR A 263 -27.61 23.36 -3.77
CA THR A 263 -27.54 24.73 -4.34
C THR A 263 -26.42 25.63 -3.80
N ASN A 264 -25.80 25.31 -2.66
CA ASN A 264 -24.81 26.16 -1.98
C ASN A 264 -23.35 25.87 -2.36
N ILE A 265 -23.10 24.95 -3.29
CA ILE A 265 -21.74 24.56 -3.67
C ILE A 265 -21.58 24.44 -5.18
N ILE A 266 -20.51 25.05 -5.70
CA ILE A 266 -20.12 24.93 -7.11
C ILE A 266 -19.02 23.88 -7.23
N LEU A 267 -19.24 22.89 -8.10
CA LEU A 267 -18.26 21.86 -8.41
C LEU A 267 -17.53 22.21 -9.71
N ARG A 268 -16.20 22.27 -9.69
CA ARG A 268 -15.37 22.47 -10.89
C ARG A 268 -14.59 21.20 -11.20
N LEU A 269 -14.78 20.65 -12.40
CA LEU A 269 -14.16 19.40 -12.78
C LEU A 269 -12.79 19.63 -13.44
N PHE A 270 -11.79 18.87 -13.00
CA PHE A 270 -10.46 18.82 -13.60
C PHE A 270 -10.07 17.38 -13.89
N PHE A 271 -9.51 17.12 -15.07
CA PHE A 271 -8.96 15.79 -15.39
C PHE A 271 -7.45 15.77 -15.15
N ILE A 272 -6.95 14.70 -14.52
CA ILE A 272 -5.54 14.56 -14.13
C ILE A 272 -4.56 14.86 -15.29
N ARG A 273 -4.86 14.43 -16.52
CA ARG A 273 -3.98 14.67 -17.69
C ARG A 273 -3.78 16.16 -17.98
N TYR A 274 -4.77 17.01 -17.70
CA TYR A 274 -4.67 18.46 -17.94
C TYR A 274 -3.99 19.22 -16.79
N LEU A 275 -4.01 18.67 -15.57
CA LEU A 275 -3.32 19.27 -14.41
C LEU A 275 -1.81 19.01 -14.40
N PHE A 276 -1.36 17.89 -14.98
CA PHE A 276 0.04 17.47 -14.91
C PHE A 276 0.69 17.29 -16.30
N GLY A 277 0.05 17.82 -17.34
CA GLY A 277 0.32 17.55 -18.77
C GLY A 277 1.70 17.91 -19.32
N ASN A 278 2.68 18.30 -18.50
CA ASN A 278 4.09 18.48 -18.90
C ASN A 278 5.12 18.05 -17.83
N SER A 279 4.72 17.37 -16.75
CA SER A 279 5.59 17.14 -15.58
C SER A 279 5.92 15.66 -15.26
N LEU A 280 5.44 14.68 -16.03
CA LEU A 280 5.74 13.26 -15.80
C LEU A 280 6.64 12.62 -16.86
N ALA A 281 7.29 13.43 -17.69
CA ALA A 281 8.34 13.00 -18.62
C ALA A 281 9.60 13.87 -18.43
N LYS A 282 10.28 13.72 -17.29
CA LYS A 282 11.72 13.93 -17.12
C LYS A 282 12.24 12.94 -16.08
#